data_AF-A0A6M3MB00-F1
#
_entry.id   AF-A0A6M3MB00-F1
#
_cell.length_a   1.000
_cell.length_b   1.000
_cell.length_c   1.000
_cell.angle_alpha   90.00
_cell.angle_beta   90.00
_cell.angle_gamma   90.00
#
_symmetry.space_group_name_H-M   'P 1'
#
loop_
_entity.id
_entity.type
_entity.pdbx_description
1 polymer ?
#
loop_
_entity_poly.entity_id
_entity_poly.type
_entity_poly.pdbx_seq_one_letter_code
_entity_poly.pdbx_strand_id
1 'polypeptide(L)'
;PIKPWCYATAGYSIRAMSFDEALDSINKVVEDERGRHEFIYFRVAGPWLPWPQKSYVDEAMEEYKELEYELSRPDEYVRSDLHDR
;
A
#
# COMPACT_ATOMS: atom_id res chain seq x y z
N PRO A 1 9.33 -4.22 8.25
CA PRO A 1 8.06 -3.45 8.40
C PRO A 1 7.89 -2.47 7.24
N ILE A 2 6.69 -2.42 6.66
CA ILE A 2 6.28 -1.45 5.63
C ILE A 2 5.20 -0.54 6.20
N LYS A 3 4.92 0.58 5.53
CA LYS A 3 3.79 1.44 5.92
C LYS A 3 2.51 0.60 5.93
N PRO A 4 1.76 0.56 7.05
CA PRO A 4 0.50 -0.14 7.09
C PRO A 4 -0.50 0.50 6.11
N TRP A 5 -1.45 -0.29 5.64
CA TRP A 5 -2.50 0.15 4.73
C TRP A 5 -3.86 0.18 5.44
N CYS A 6 -4.71 1.14 5.08
CA CYS A 6 -6.06 1.29 5.62
C CYS A 6 -6.06 1.34 7.17
N TYR A 7 -6.85 0.51 7.84
CA TYR A 7 -6.95 0.44 9.29
C TYR A 7 -5.86 -0.45 9.96
N ALA A 8 -4.89 -0.95 9.19
CA ALA A 8 -3.81 -1.74 9.76
C ALA A 8 -2.92 -0.88 10.67
N THR A 9 -2.48 -1.46 11.78
CA THR A 9 -1.56 -0.79 12.72
C THR A 9 -0.10 -1.19 12.46
N ALA A 10 0.11 -2.31 11.77
CA ALA A 10 1.41 -2.78 11.32
C ALA A 10 1.35 -3.29 9.88
N GLY A 11 2.47 -3.16 9.17
CA GLY A 11 2.64 -3.63 7.80
C GLY A 11 3.91 -4.49 7.67
N TYR A 12 3.81 -5.63 6.99
CA TYR A 12 4.95 -6.50 6.70
C TYR A 12 5.04 -6.80 5.20
N SER A 13 6.27 -6.95 4.70
CA SER A 13 6.53 -7.39 3.33
C SER A 13 7.18 -8.75 3.39
N ILE A 14 6.59 -9.74 2.72
CA ILE A 14 7.03 -11.13 2.71
C ILE A 14 7.41 -11.50 1.27
N ARG A 15 8.62 -12.01 1.11
CA ARG A 15 9.04 -12.69 -0.11
C ARG A 15 9.15 -14.17 0.20
N ALA A 16 8.45 -14.99 -0.56
CA ALA A 16 8.53 -16.44 -0.42
C ALA A 16 8.70 -17.07 -1.81
N MET A 17 9.09 -18.36 -1.84
CA MET A 17 9.27 -19.17 -3.05
C MET A 17 8.09 -20.10 -3.33
N SER A 18 7.25 -20.35 -2.32
CA SER A 18 5.96 -21.04 -2.45
C SER A 18 4.86 -20.37 -1.64
N PHE A 19 3.61 -20.69 -1.96
CA PHE A 19 2.45 -20.25 -1.19
C PHE A 19 2.49 -20.74 0.27
N ASP A 20 2.89 -21.99 0.48
CA ASP A 20 2.98 -22.58 1.82
C ASP A 20 4.03 -21.86 2.69
N GLU A 21 5.19 -21.56 2.11
CA GLU A 21 6.23 -20.76 2.80
C GLU A 21 5.75 -19.35 3.15
N ALA A 22 4.93 -18.74 2.28
CA ALA A 22 4.32 -17.44 2.57
C ALA A 22 3.34 -17.54 3.74
N LEU A 23 2.50 -18.57 3.78
CA LEU A 23 1.57 -18.80 4.88
C LEU A 23 2.29 -19.08 6.20
N ASP A 24 3.31 -19.92 6.21
CA ASP A 24 4.11 -20.19 7.40
C ASP A 24 4.76 -18.92 7.94
N SER A 25 5.27 -18.06 7.05
CA SER A 25 5.84 -16.77 7.42
C SER A 25 4.79 -15.82 8.01
N ILE A 26 3.58 -15.77 7.42
CA ILE A 26 2.46 -14.96 7.92
C ILE A 26 2.05 -15.45 9.32
N ASN A 27 1.84 -16.75 9.48
CA ASN A 27 1.40 -17.33 10.75
C ASN A 27 2.39 -17.04 11.88
N LYS A 28 3.69 -17.14 11.61
CA LYS A 28 4.72 -16.79 12.58
C LYS A 28 4.64 -15.32 13.01
N VAL A 29 4.50 -14.40 12.07
CA VAL A 29 4.38 -12.97 12.38
C VAL A 29 3.08 -12.68 13.15
N VAL A 30 1.97 -13.32 12.79
CA VAL A 30 0.70 -13.15 13.50
C VAL A 30 0.79 -13.62 14.96
N GLU A 31 1.45 -14.74 15.23
CA GLU A 31 1.67 -15.20 16.61
C GLU A 31 2.63 -14.29 17.39
N ASP A 32 3.71 -13.82 16.76
CA ASP A 32 4.68 -12.91 17.40
C ASP A 32 4.07 -11.53 17.75
N GLU A 33 3.12 -11.06 16.93
CA GLU A 33 2.43 -9.77 17.10
C GLU A 33 1.08 -9.88 17.81
N ARG A 34 0.74 -11.08 18.28
CA ARG A 34 -0.54 -11.37 18.92
C ARG A 34 -0.75 -10.47 20.14
N GLY A 35 -1.86 -9.72 20.11
CA GLY A 35 -2.24 -8.79 21.19
C GLY A 35 -1.57 -7.41 21.13
N ARG A 36 -0.69 -7.15 20.15
CA ARG A 36 -0.10 -5.82 19.91
C ARG A 36 -0.81 -5.02 18.83
N HIS A 37 -1.35 -5.73 17.84
CA HIS A 37 -1.96 -5.15 16.65
C HIS A 37 -3.33 -5.79 16.41
N GLU A 38 -4.36 -4.96 16.23
CA GLU A 38 -5.72 -5.42 15.90
C GLU A 38 -5.81 -5.89 14.44
N PHE A 39 -5.16 -5.15 13.54
CA PHE A 39 -5.06 -5.46 12.12
C PHE A 39 -3.61 -5.35 11.65
N ILE A 40 -3.18 -6.34 10.87
CA ILE A 40 -1.85 -6.41 10.27
C ILE A 40 -2.01 -6.55 8.74
N TYR A 41 -1.32 -5.67 8.01
CA TYR A 41 -1.26 -5.71 6.56
C TYR A 41 -0.03 -6.50 6.10
N PHE A 42 -0.22 -7.43 5.16
CA PHE A 42 0.87 -8.19 4.54
C PHE A 42 0.92 -7.92 3.04
N ARG A 43 2.11 -7.55 2.55
CA ARG A 43 2.42 -7.53 1.12
C ARG A 43 3.26 -8.75 0.78
N VAL A 44 2.70 -9.66 0.00
CA VAL A 44 3.38 -10.91 -0.38
C VAL A 44 3.86 -10.83 -1.82
N ALA A 45 5.10 -11.22 -2.06
CA ALA A 45 5.68 -11.36 -3.39
C ALA A 45 6.25 -12.78 -3.56
N GLY A 46 5.99 -13.38 -4.71
CA GLY A 46 6.42 -14.74 -5.00
C GLY A 46 6.26 -15.11 -6.48
N PRO A 47 7.07 -16.05 -7.01
CA PRO A 47 7.02 -16.47 -8.41
C PRO A 47 5.72 -17.17 -8.83
N TRP A 48 4.94 -17.72 -7.89
CA TRP A 48 3.64 -18.34 -8.17
C TRP A 48 2.50 -17.32 -8.28
N LEU A 49 2.72 -16.05 -7.92
CA LEU A 49 1.70 -15.02 -8.06
C LEU A 49 1.60 -14.59 -9.53
N PRO A 50 0.39 -14.55 -10.11
CA PRO A 50 0.20 -14.19 -11.51
C PRO A 50 0.65 -12.74 -11.78
N TRP A 51 1.18 -12.52 -12.98
CA TRP A 51 1.56 -11.19 -13.48
C TRP A 51 0.42 -10.58 -14.32
N PRO A 52 0.22 -9.25 -14.27
CA PRO A 52 0.96 -8.27 -13.46
C PRO A 52 0.54 -8.29 -11.99
N GLN A 53 1.50 -8.12 -11.09
CA GLN A 53 1.26 -8.00 -9.65
C GLN A 53 0.79 -6.58 -9.27
N LYS A 54 -0.15 -6.00 -10.02
CA LYS A 54 -0.86 -4.80 -9.56
C LYS A 54 -1.93 -5.29 -8.58
N SER A 55 -1.68 -5.08 -7.30
CA SER A 55 -2.73 -5.27 -6.30
C SER A 55 -3.67 -4.06 -6.33
N TYR A 56 -4.93 -4.26 -5.96
CA TYR A 56 -5.89 -3.16 -5.75
C TYR A 56 -5.32 -2.06 -4.83
N VAL A 57 -4.47 -2.44 -3.86
CA VAL A 57 -3.79 -1.50 -2.96
C VAL A 57 -2.75 -0.66 -3.71
N ASP A 58 -2.03 -1.24 -4.66
CA ASP A 58 -1.05 -0.49 -5.47
C ASP A 58 -1.76 0.53 -6.37
N GLU A 59 -2.93 0.18 -6.93
CA GLU A 59 -3.76 1.11 -7.72
C GLU A 59 -4.30 2.25 -6.86
N ALA A 60 -4.92 1.94 -5.72
CA ALA A 60 -5.43 2.96 -4.80
C ALA A 60 -4.32 3.86 -4.22
N MET A 61 -3.11 3.33 -4.02
CA MET A 61 -1.95 4.12 -3.61
C MET A 61 -1.41 5.04 -4.71
N GLU A 62 -1.51 4.61 -5.96
CA GLU A 62 -1.12 5.42 -7.12
C GLU A 62 -2.06 6.62 -7.25
N GLU A 63 -3.38 6.39 -7.20
CA GLU A 63 -4.40 7.45 -7.18
C GLU A 63 -4.20 8.43 -6.00
N TYR A 64 -3.95 7.91 -4.80
CA TYR A 64 -3.74 8.75 -3.63
C TYR A 64 -2.47 9.63 -3.75
N LYS A 65 -1.39 9.11 -4.34
CA LYS A 65 -0.17 9.89 -4.60
C LYS A 65 -0.38 10.97 -5.65
N GLU A 66 -1.17 10.68 -6.69
CA GLU A 66 -1.54 11.68 -7.71
C GLU A 66 -2.33 12.83 -7.07
N LEU A 67 -3.32 12.51 -6.24
CA LEU A 67 -4.08 13.50 -5.47
C LEU A 67 -3.21 14.33 -4.51
N GLU A 68 -2.30 13.71 -3.76
CA GLU A 68 -1.36 14.43 -2.89
C GLU A 68 -0.44 15.37 -3.70
N TYR A 69 0.00 14.91 -4.87
CA TYR A 69 0.83 15.72 -5.77
C TYR A 69 0.06 16.95 -6.30
N GLU A 70 -1.18 16.78 -6.76
CA GLU A 70 -2.04 17.90 -7.19
C GLU A 70 -2.29 18.90 -6.06
N LEU A 71 -2.63 18.42 -4.86
CA LEU A 71 -2.87 19.26 -3.69
C LEU A 71 -1.62 20.01 -3.21
N SER A 72 -0.43 19.45 -3.46
CA SER A 72 0.85 20.08 -3.11
C SER A 72 1.25 21.24 -4.04
N ARG A 73 0.50 21.48 -5.13
CA ARG A 73 0.70 22.56 -6.10
C ARG A 73 -0.45 23.57 -6.10
N PRO A 74 -0.69 24.31 -5.01
CA PRO A 74 -1.76 25.31 -4.96
C PRO A 74 -1.56 26.48 -5.94
N ASP A 75 -0.32 26.73 -6.39
CA ASP A 75 0.02 27.91 -7.23
C ASP A 75 -0.08 27.69 -8.75
N GLU A 76 -0.31 26.47 -9.24
CA GLU A 76 -0.53 26.22 -10.69
C GLU A 76 -2.00 26.44 -11.13
N TYR A 77 -2.93 26.59 -10.17
CA TYR A 77 -4.35 26.90 -10.41
C TYR A 77 -4.68 28.40 -10.23
N VAL A 78 -3.72 29.29 -10.45
CA VAL A 78 -4.00 30.73 -10.53
C VAL A 78 -4.63 31.06 -11.90
N ARG A 79 -5.96 30.92 -11.94
CA ARG A 79 -6.95 31.64 -12.77
C ARG A 79 -6.48 32.13 -14.15
N SER A 80 -6.87 31.41 -15.20
CA SER A 80 -6.94 31.95 -16.57
C SER A 80 -8.24 32.74 -16.86
N ASP A 81 -9.12 32.97 -15.86
CA ASP A 81 -10.45 33.56 -16.07
C ASP A 81 -10.57 35.04 -15.62
N LEU A 82 -9.51 35.85 -15.68
CA LEU A 82 -9.59 37.24 -15.18
C LEU A 82 -8.86 38.31 -16.01
N HIS A 83 -8.54 38.06 -17.29
CA HIS A 83 -8.11 39.13 -18.21
C HIS A 83 -8.78 38.97 -19.59
N ASP A 84 -10.09 39.17 -19.64
CA ASP A 84 -10.77 39.69 -20.83
C ASP A 84 -11.61 40.90 -20.39
N ARG A 85 -10.97 42.07 -20.44
CA ARG A 85 -11.61 43.39 -20.49
C ARG A 85 -10.76 44.33 -21.31
#